data_AF-A0A1U7LS94-F1
#
_entry.id   AF-A0A1U7LS94-F1
#
_cell.length_a   1.000
_cell.length_b   1.000
_cell.length_c   1.000
_cell.angle_alpha   90.00
_cell.angle_beta   90.00
_cell.angle_gamma   90.00
#
_symmetry.space_group_name_H-M   'P 1'
#
loop_
_entity.id
_entity.type
_entity.pdbx_description
1 polymer ?
#
loop_
_entity_poly.entity_id
_entity_poly.type
_entity_poly.pdbx_seq_one_letter_code
_entity_poly.pdbx_strand_id
1 'polypeptide(L)' 'MLFGSIFRAAVPVFLSPSNAIQTRGMKVRSSVKKLCSGCSVVRRKGRLYVICSTNKKHKQRQG' A
#
# COMPACT_ATOMS: atom_id res chain seq x y z
N MET A 1 36.21 12.56 -39.10
CA MET A 1 35.53 11.29 -39.38
C MET A 1 34.96 10.74 -38.08
N LEU A 2 33.63 10.61 -38.04
CA LEU A 2 32.82 9.67 -37.27
C LEU A 2 32.95 9.69 -35.73
N PHE A 3 32.10 10.46 -35.03
CA PHE A 3 30.82 9.99 -34.44
C PHE A 3 31.02 8.97 -33.31
N GLY A 4 30.78 9.39 -32.07
CA GLY A 4 30.74 8.49 -30.92
C GLY A 4 30.31 9.16 -29.61
N SER A 5 29.43 10.14 -29.68
CA SER A 5 28.58 10.52 -28.55
C SER A 5 27.52 9.43 -28.29
N ILE A 6 26.89 9.47 -27.11
CA ILE A 6 25.66 8.73 -26.69
C ILE A 6 25.95 7.30 -26.17
N PHE A 7 25.79 6.93 -24.89
CA PHE A 7 24.53 6.82 -24.11
C PHE A 7 24.87 6.64 -22.60
N ARG A 8 24.51 7.57 -21.70
CA ARG A 8 23.43 7.41 -20.68
C ARG A 8 22.88 5.97 -20.61
N ALA A 9 22.89 5.25 -19.50
CA ALA A 9 22.41 5.66 -18.20
C ALA A 9 22.93 4.73 -17.09
N ALA A 10 23.43 5.33 -16.01
CA ALA A 10 23.42 4.70 -14.70
C ALA A 10 21.95 4.43 -14.34
N VAL A 11 21.53 3.16 -14.35
CA VAL A 11 20.21 2.76 -13.87
C VAL A 11 20.25 2.89 -12.34
N PRO A 12 19.45 3.77 -11.72
CA PRO A 12 19.32 3.78 -10.28
C PRO A 12 18.60 2.49 -9.88
N VAL A 13 19.30 1.58 -9.21
CA VAL A 13 18.68 0.41 -8.57
C VAL A 13 17.66 0.94 -7.57
N PHE A 14 16.39 0.67 -7.88
CA PHE A 14 15.22 0.96 -7.06
C PHE A 14 15.47 0.53 -5.60
N LEU A 15 15.44 1.48 -4.66
CA LEU A 15 15.30 1.16 -3.24
C LEU A 15 13.98 0.39 -3.06
N SER A 16 14.08 -0.90 -2.72
CA SER A 16 12.95 -1.68 -2.21
C SER A 16 12.50 -1.06 -0.88
N PRO A 17 11.23 -0.63 -0.72
CA PRO A 17 10.74 -0.27 0.58
C PRO A 17 10.71 -1.54 1.42
N SER A 18 11.53 -1.54 2.45
CA SER A 18 11.48 -2.47 3.57
C SER A 18 10.03 -2.74 3.94
N ASN A 19 9.67 -4.02 4.06
CA ASN A 19 8.46 -4.48 4.73
C ASN A 19 8.55 -4.06 6.20
N ALA A 20 8.32 -2.76 6.46
CA ALA A 20 8.29 -2.19 7.78
C ALA A 20 7.16 -2.86 8.53
N ILE A 21 7.56 -3.58 9.57
CA ILE A 21 6.78 -4.17 10.66
C ILE A 21 5.52 -3.33 10.87
N GLN A 22 4.37 -3.85 10.42
CA GLN A 22 3.12 -3.13 10.57
C GLN A 22 2.72 -3.17 12.05
N THR A 23 2.95 -2.03 12.70
CA THR A 23 2.37 -1.61 13.96
C THR A 23 0.89 -1.95 14.02
N ARG A 24 0.37 -2.18 15.23
CA ARG A 24 -1.01 -2.65 15.52
C ARG A 24 -2.11 -1.61 15.16
N GLY A 25 -2.00 -0.91 14.04
CA GLY A 25 -2.88 0.14 13.54
C GLY A 25 -2.97 0.18 12.00
N MET A 26 -4.20 0.39 11.50
CA MET A 26 -4.67 0.56 10.10
C MET A 26 -3.70 0.22 8.95
N LYS A 27 -3.97 -0.88 8.22
CA LYS A 27 -3.19 -1.30 7.05
C LYS A 27 -3.69 -0.63 5.76
N VAL A 28 -2.85 0.15 5.08
CA VAL A 28 -3.18 0.73 3.77
C VAL A 28 -2.90 -0.29 2.67
N ARG A 29 -3.89 -0.56 1.81
CA ARG A 29 -3.78 -1.47 0.66
C ARG A 29 -4.48 -0.85 -0.56
N SER A 30 -4.04 -1.22 -1.76
CA SER A 30 -4.73 -0.85 -3.00
C SER A 30 -6.12 -1.50 -3.11
N SER A 31 -6.25 -2.72 -2.60
CA SER A 31 -7.50 -3.49 -2.56
C SER A 31 -7.94 -3.76 -1.14
N VAL A 32 -9.23 -3.56 -0.86
CA VAL A 32 -9.81 -3.73 0.46
C VAL A 32 -10.87 -4.83 0.42
N LYS A 33 -10.67 -5.88 1.23
CA LYS A 33 -11.58 -7.03 1.34
C LYS A 33 -12.00 -7.24 2.80
N LYS A 34 -13.23 -7.72 3.01
CA LYS A 34 -13.71 -8.18 4.32
C LYS A 34 -13.04 -9.51 4.65
N LEU A 35 -12.48 -9.62 5.86
CA LEU A 35 -11.77 -10.83 6.34
C LEU A 35 -12.63 -11.63 7.33
N CYS A 36 -13.68 -11.02 7.89
CA CYS A 36 -14.47 -11.55 8.98
C CYS A 36 -15.93 -11.11 8.85
N SER A 37 -16.86 -11.80 9.51
CA SER A 37 -18.28 -11.42 9.55
C SER A 37 -18.51 -10.06 10.21
N GLY A 38 -17.72 -9.71 11.24
CA GLY A 38 -17.77 -8.41 11.92
C GLY A 38 -17.03 -7.26 11.20
N CYS A 39 -16.59 -7.48 9.96
CA CYS A 39 -15.82 -6.50 9.20
C CYS A 39 -16.77 -5.69 8.30
N SER A 40 -16.92 -4.40 8.59
CA SER A 40 -17.79 -3.49 7.84
C SER A 40 -16.98 -2.59 6.92
N VAL A 41 -17.48 -2.39 5.70
CA VAL A 41 -16.89 -1.50 4.70
C VAL A 41 -17.61 -0.16 4.80
N VAL A 42 -16.87 0.90 5.08
CA VAL A 42 -17.40 2.26 5.27
C VAL A 42 -16.63 3.23 4.39
N ARG A 43 -17.35 4.14 3.71
CA ARG A 43 -16.74 5.25 2.97
C ARG A 43 -16.64 6.46 3.88
N ARG A 44 -15.42 7.00 4.05
CA ARG A 44 -15.17 8.22 4.84
C ARG A 44 -14.20 9.11 4.07
N LYS A 45 -14.45 10.42 4.00
CA LYS A 45 -13.57 11.39 3.32
C LYS A 45 -13.17 10.96 1.89
N GLY A 46 -14.12 10.40 1.14
CA GLY A 46 -13.90 9.91 -0.23
C GLY A 46 -13.08 8.62 -0.37
N ARG A 47 -12.66 7.98 0.72
CA ARG A 47 -11.89 6.72 0.70
C ARG A 47 -12.65 5.56 1.35
N LEU A 48 -12.34 4.34 0.92
CA LEU A 48 -12.90 3.11 1.47
C LEU A 48 -12.07 2.63 2.66
N TYR A 49 -12.77 2.35 3.77
CA TYR A 49 -12.21 1.80 5.00
C TYR A 49 -12.90 0.49 5.34
N VAL A 50 -12.14 -0.49 5.81
CA VAL A 50 -12.67 -1.63 6.54
C VAL A 50 -12.43 -1.39 8.02
N ILE A 51 -13.52 -1.38 8.77
CA ILE A 51 -13.51 -1.36 10.22
C ILE A 51 -13.93 -2.74 10.72
N CYS A 52 -13.33 -3.17 11.82
CA CYS A 52 -13.72 -4.38 12.51
C CYS A 52 -13.76 -4.05 14.01
N SER A 53 -14.87 -4.39 14.66
CA SER A 53 -15.08 -4.15 16.09
C SER A 53 -14.34 -5.19 16.94
N THR A 54 -14.35 -6.45 16.49
CA THR A 54 -13.75 -7.60 17.20
C THR A 54 -12.23 -7.62 17.09
N ASN A 55 -11.67 -7.32 15.91
CA ASN A 55 -10.25 -7.50 15.63
C ASN A 55 -9.62 -6.27 14.95
N LYS A 56 -8.71 -5.58 15.68
CA LYS A 56 -8.02 -4.39 15.16
C LYS A 56 -7.07 -4.69 13.98
N LYS A 57 -6.63 -5.95 13.82
CA LYS A 57 -5.76 -6.41 12.71
C LYS A 57 -6.41 -6.31 11.33
N HIS A 58 -7.74 -6.32 11.25
CA HIS A 58 -8.48 -6.30 9.98
C HIS A 58 -8.74 -4.90 9.46
N LYS A 59 -8.37 -3.85 10.21
CA LYS A 59 -8.57 -2.47 9.80
C LYS A 59 -7.74 -2.17 8.55
N GLN A 60 -8.39 -1.90 7.43
CA GLN A 60 -7.75 -1.60 6.15
C GLN A 60 -8.25 -0.28 5.52
N ARG A 61 -7.39 0.46 4.84
CA ARG A 61 -7.74 1.68 4.07
C ARG A 61 -7.36 1.48 2.60
N GLN A 62 -8.24 1.92 1.70
CA GLN A 62 -7.95 1.97 0.27
C GLN A 62 -7.15 3.23 -0.07
N GLY A 63 -5.95 3.02 -0.60
CA GLY A 63 -5.04 4.08 -1.07
C GLY A 63 -4.21 4.73 0.02
#